data_AF-A0A7S2LWR7-F1
#
_entry.id   AF-A0A7S2LWR7-F1
#
_cell.length_a   1.000
_cell.length_b   1.000
_cell.length_c   1.000
_cell.angle_alpha   90.00
_cell.angle_beta   90.00
_cell.angle_gamma   90.00
#
_symmetry.space_group_name_H-M   'P 1'
#
loop_
_entity.id
_entity.type
_entity.pdbx_description
1 polymer ?
#
loop_
_entity_poly.entity_id
_entity_poly.type
_entity_poly.pdbx_seq_one_letter_code
_entity_poly.pdbx_strand_id
1 'polypeptide(L)'
;MSFQKDPIEAYIQEDQASGAVLIEGDGMAKPKFTAECRTLEDILSASGLRKPARVDYMSVDAEAAEVEIFKVFPFGEFDIRVISVEVQARNYYDLDVIFSSANYAKVAVL
;
A
#
# COMPACT_ATOMS: atom_id res chain seq x y z
N MET A 1 -8.07 -31.33 2.42
CA MET A 1 -7.82 -30.09 3.18
C MET A 1 -8.27 -28.95 2.30
N SER A 2 -9.43 -28.35 2.58
CA SER A 2 -9.95 -27.21 1.82
C SER A 2 -9.31 -25.94 2.36
N PHE A 3 -8.57 -25.24 1.51
CA PHE A 3 -8.14 -23.88 1.79
C PHE A 3 -9.38 -22.98 1.69
N GLN A 4 -9.94 -22.61 2.84
CA GLN A 4 -10.87 -21.49 2.93
C GLN A 4 -10.01 -20.24 2.69
N LYS A 5 -10.12 -19.63 1.51
CA LYS A 5 -9.53 -18.32 1.25
C LYS A 5 -10.25 -17.29 2.11
N ASP A 6 -9.46 -16.41 2.74
CA ASP A 6 -9.97 -15.29 3.52
C ASP A 6 -10.84 -14.37 2.65
N PRO A 7 -11.95 -13.82 3.18
CA PRO A 7 -12.97 -13.10 2.41
C PRO A 7 -12.53 -11.71 1.90
N ILE A 8 -11.24 -11.37 1.97
CA ILE A 8 -10.71 -10.04 1.61
C ILE A 8 -10.37 -9.94 0.12
N GLU A 9 -10.27 -11.04 -0.64
CA GLU A 9 -10.05 -11.03 -2.10
C GLU A 9 -11.27 -10.54 -2.93
N ALA A 10 -12.19 -9.76 -2.34
CA ALA A 10 -13.38 -9.29 -3.04
C ALA A 10 -13.04 -8.11 -3.96
N TYR A 11 -12.82 -8.43 -5.24
CA TYR A 11 -12.82 -7.57 -6.43
C TYR A 11 -13.05 -6.07 -6.18
N ILE A 12 -11.95 -5.31 -6.14
CA ILE A 12 -11.95 -3.85 -6.10
C ILE A 12 -12.43 -3.33 -7.47
N GLN A 13 -13.59 -2.70 -7.52
CA GLN A 13 -13.99 -1.80 -8.62
C GLN A 13 -14.06 -0.37 -8.09
N GLU A 14 -13.22 0.50 -8.64
CA GLU A 14 -13.16 1.91 -8.29
C GLU A 14 -14.37 2.67 -8.84
N ASP A 15 -15.08 3.40 -7.98
CA ASP A 15 -16.05 4.42 -8.39
C ASP A 15 -15.36 5.80 -8.40
N GLN A 16 -15.23 6.40 -9.58
CA GLN A 16 -14.32 7.52 -9.88
C GLN A 16 -14.66 8.88 -9.21
N ALA A 17 -15.60 8.93 -8.27
CA ALA A 17 -16.07 10.19 -7.70
C ALA A 17 -15.81 10.40 -6.20
N SER A 18 -15.39 9.36 -5.45
CA SER A 18 -15.34 9.45 -3.98
C SER A 18 -14.18 8.70 -3.32
N GLY A 19 -13.35 7.97 -4.07
CA GLY A 19 -12.30 7.12 -3.46
C GLY A 19 -12.85 6.00 -2.55
N ALA A 20 -14.17 5.75 -2.57
CA ALA A 20 -14.78 4.67 -1.82
C ALA A 20 -14.83 3.40 -2.70
N VAL A 21 -14.41 2.26 -2.14
CA VAL A 21 -14.45 0.95 -2.79
C VAL A 21 -15.72 0.19 -2.38
N LEU A 22 -16.46 -0.34 -3.36
CA LEU A 22 -17.68 -1.11 -3.13
C LEU A 22 -17.40 -2.62 -3.23
N ILE A 23 -17.73 -3.38 -2.19
CA ILE A 23 -17.63 -4.85 -2.18
C ILE A 23 -19.01 -5.47 -2.44
N GLU A 24 -19.13 -6.37 -3.42
CA GLU A 24 -20.38 -7.06 -3.74
C GLU A 24 -20.50 -8.43 -3.07
N GLY A 25 -21.49 -8.61 -2.20
CA GLY A 25 -21.88 -9.91 -1.63
C GLY A 25 -23.37 -10.20 -1.86
N ASP A 26 -23.68 -11.46 -2.19
CA ASP A 26 -25.03 -12.00 -2.41
C ASP A 26 -25.73 -12.29 -1.07
N GLY A 27 -26.73 -11.48 -0.70
CA GLY A 27 -27.62 -11.75 0.45
C GLY A 27 -27.93 -10.52 1.32
N MET A 28 -29.22 -10.18 1.38
CA MET A 28 -29.92 -9.12 2.15
C MET A 28 -29.07 -8.20 3.06
N ALA A 29 -29.02 -6.92 2.65
CA ALA A 29 -28.32 -5.78 3.25
C ALA A 29 -26.78 -5.86 3.20
N LYS A 30 -26.21 -5.47 2.05
CA LYS A 30 -24.77 -5.22 1.91
C LYS A 30 -24.33 -4.25 3.02
N PRO A 31 -23.38 -4.61 3.89
CA PRO A 31 -22.80 -3.66 4.83
C PRO A 31 -22.16 -2.52 4.02
N LYS A 32 -22.63 -1.29 4.24
CA LYS A 32 -21.98 -0.11 3.67
C LYS A 32 -20.74 0.16 4.50
N PHE A 33 -19.58 -0.09 3.90
CA PHE A 33 -18.30 0.28 4.46
C PHE A 33 -17.78 1.53 3.75
N THR A 34 -17.22 2.45 4.52
CA THR A 34 -16.54 3.64 3.99
C THR A 34 -15.17 3.70 4.66
N ALA A 35 -14.11 3.66 3.86
CA ALA A 35 -12.76 3.94 4.30
C ALA A 35 -12.35 5.34 3.86
N GLU A 36 -11.54 6.00 4.68
CA GLU A 36 -10.87 7.23 4.28
C GLU A 36 -9.57 6.87 3.57
N CYS A 37 -9.40 7.33 2.34
CA CYS A 37 -8.15 7.19 1.61
C CYS A 37 -7.18 8.28 2.05
N ARG A 38 -5.98 7.86 2.45
CA ARG A 38 -4.89 8.76 2.86
C ARG A 38 -3.60 8.35 2.17
N THR A 39 -2.71 9.32 1.98
CA THR A 39 -1.35 9.00 1.53
C THR A 39 -0.57 8.30 2.64
N LEU A 40 0.47 7.57 2.27
CA LEU A 40 1.38 6.99 3.26
C LEU A 40 2.07 8.09 4.10
N GLU A 41 2.37 9.25 3.50
CA GLU A 41 2.89 10.42 4.22
C GLU A 41 1.94 10.87 5.34
N ASP A 42 0.64 11.00 5.04
CA ASP A 42 -0.36 11.44 6.02
C ASP A 42 -0.46 10.45 7.18
N ILE A 43 -0.46 9.15 6.87
CA ILE A 43 -0.51 8.07 7.86
C ILE A 43 0.73 8.13 8.78
N LEU A 44 1.92 8.23 8.20
CA LEU A 44 3.17 8.29 8.98
C LEU A 44 3.28 9.61 9.77
N SER A 45 2.86 10.73 9.20
CA SER A 45 2.89 12.04 9.87
C SER A 45 1.91 12.09 11.05
N ALA A 46 0.76 11.43 10.93
CA ALA A 46 -0.22 11.33 12.01
C ALA A 46 0.24 10.43 13.19
N SER A 47 1.28 9.61 13.00
CA SER A 47 1.76 8.67 14.03
C SER A 47 2.55 9.33 15.17
N GLY A 48 2.77 10.65 15.11
CA GLY A 48 3.48 11.40 16.16
C GLY A 48 5.00 11.21 16.14
N LEU A 49 5.56 10.61 15.09
CA LEU A 49 6.99 10.51 14.88
C LEU A 49 7.61 11.90 14.65
N ARG A 50 8.73 12.18 15.32
CA ARG A 50 9.46 13.45 15.17
C ARG A 50 10.32 13.40 13.90
N LYS A 51 10.29 14.48 13.09
CA LYS A 51 11.05 14.54 11.82
C LYS A 51 12.57 14.69 12.06
N PRO A 52 13.44 13.99 11.28
CA PRO A 52 13.07 12.92 10.34
C PRO A 52 12.57 11.70 11.12
N ALA A 53 11.37 11.24 10.73
CA ALA A 53 10.71 10.12 11.39
C ALA A 53 11.47 8.85 11.00
N ARG A 54 12.26 8.31 11.93
CA ARG A 54 13.01 7.10 11.69
C ARG A 54 12.11 5.87 11.81
N VAL A 55 12.13 5.05 10.77
CA VAL A 55 11.43 3.77 10.68
C VAL A 55 12.46 2.69 10.33
N ASP A 56 12.79 1.82 11.28
CA ASP A 56 13.82 0.80 11.03
C ASP A 56 13.35 -0.26 10.02
N TYR A 57 12.04 -0.52 9.95
CA TYR A 57 11.44 -1.47 9.03
C TYR A 57 9.98 -1.10 8.71
N MET A 58 9.61 -1.16 7.44
CA MET A 58 8.24 -0.97 6.97
C MET A 58 7.88 -2.08 5.98
N SER A 59 6.74 -2.74 6.19
CA SER A 59 6.14 -3.63 5.21
C SER A 59 4.91 -2.97 4.60
N VAL A 60 4.79 -2.99 3.27
CA VAL A 60 3.65 -2.46 2.53
C VAL A 60 3.08 -3.55 1.63
N ASP A 61 1.79 -3.79 1.80
CA ASP A 61 0.96 -4.71 1.03
C ASP A 61 -0.37 -3.98 0.82
N ALA A 62 -0.66 -3.61 -0.43
CA ALA A 62 -1.75 -2.71 -0.78
C ALA A 62 -2.47 -3.15 -2.06
N GLU A 63 -2.53 -4.46 -2.31
CA GLU A 63 -3.34 -5.05 -3.39
C GLU A 63 -3.10 -4.38 -4.76
N ALA A 64 -1.83 -4.30 -5.18
CA ALA A 64 -1.35 -3.67 -6.42
C ALA A 64 -1.22 -2.14 -6.43
N ALA A 65 -1.55 -1.45 -5.33
CA ALA A 65 -1.45 0.02 -5.26
C ALA A 65 -0.04 0.53 -4.88
N GLU A 66 0.95 -0.36 -4.73
CA GLU A 66 2.28 -0.02 -4.19
C GLU A 66 2.99 1.03 -5.05
N VAL A 67 2.88 0.92 -6.38
CA VAL A 67 3.48 1.89 -7.30
C VAL A 67 2.89 3.28 -7.09
N GLU A 68 1.57 3.40 -6.99
CA GLU A 68 0.91 4.70 -6.80
C GLU A 68 1.22 5.29 -5.42
N ILE A 69 1.32 4.45 -4.38
CA ILE A 69 1.75 4.86 -3.04
C ILE A 69 3.18 5.43 -3.07
N PHE A 70 4.14 4.69 -3.63
CA PHE A 70 5.55 5.05 -3.54
C PHE A 70 5.96 6.12 -4.56
N LYS A 71 5.22 6.29 -5.66
CA LYS A 71 5.47 7.33 -6.67
C LYS A 71 5.33 8.75 -6.12
N VAL A 72 4.46 8.95 -5.12
CA VAL A 72 4.24 10.26 -4.47
C VAL A 72 4.85 10.34 -3.07
N PHE A 73 5.49 9.27 -2.59
CA PHE A 73 6.02 9.22 -1.23
C PHE A 73 7.25 10.14 -1.06
N PRO A 74 7.29 11.02 -0.05
CA PRO A 74 8.39 11.96 0.14
C PRO A 74 9.58 11.31 0.86
N PHE A 75 10.34 10.47 0.15
CA PHE A 75 11.47 9.72 0.72
C PHE A 75 12.51 10.59 1.45
N GLY A 76 12.63 11.88 1.13
CA GLY A 76 13.55 12.81 1.80
C GLY A 76 13.11 13.23 3.22
N GLU A 77 11.85 13.02 3.59
CA GLU A 77 11.31 13.44 4.90
C GLU A 77 11.31 12.32 5.94
N PHE A 78 11.50 11.08 5.50
CA PHE A 78 11.43 9.87 6.31
C PHE A 78 12.74 9.09 6.24
N ASP A 79 13.31 8.73 7.38
CA ASP A 79 14.50 7.86 7.47
C ASP A 79 14.03 6.41 7.61
N ILE A 80 13.67 5.78 6.48
CA ILE A 80 13.23 4.38 6.44
C ILE A 80 14.41 3.49 6.04
N ARG A 81 14.81 2.54 6.89
CA ARG A 81 16.01 1.73 6.62
C ARG A 81 15.75 0.55 5.72
N VAL A 82 14.62 -0.11 5.90
CA VAL A 82 14.24 -1.32 5.17
C VAL A 82 12.78 -1.23 4.81
N ILE A 83 12.49 -1.45 3.53
CA ILE A 83 11.14 -1.54 3.00
C ILE A 83 10.96 -2.93 2.40
N SER A 84 9.97 -3.67 2.90
CA SER A 84 9.46 -4.87 2.25
C SER A 84 8.16 -4.49 1.55
N VAL A 85 8.05 -4.80 0.27
CA VAL A 85 6.87 -4.45 -0.53
C VAL A 85 6.34 -5.69 -1.24
N GLU A 86 5.03 -5.89 -1.25
CA GLU A 86 4.43 -6.89 -2.12
C GLU A 86 4.63 -6.46 -3.58
N VAL A 87 5.02 -7.41 -4.44
CA VAL A 87 5.22 -7.17 -5.88
C VAL A 87 4.41 -8.16 -6.69
N GLN A 88 3.92 -7.68 -7.83
CA GLN A 88 3.31 -8.46 -8.89
C GLN A 88 4.21 -8.46 -10.12
N ALA A 89 4.08 -9.47 -10.98
CA ALA A 89 4.90 -9.58 -12.19
C ALA A 89 4.88 -8.32 -13.09
N ARG A 90 3.80 -7.53 -13.03
CA ARG A 90 3.61 -6.32 -13.82
C ARG A 90 4.17 -5.04 -13.22
N ASN A 91 4.33 -4.94 -11.89
CA ASN A 91 4.70 -3.70 -11.20
C ASN A 91 6.15 -3.71 -10.64
N TYR A 92 6.83 -4.86 -10.75
CA TYR A 92 8.17 -5.09 -10.24
C TYR A 92 9.21 -4.05 -10.73
N TYR A 93 9.21 -3.74 -12.02
CA TYR A 93 10.19 -2.81 -12.61
C TYR A 93 9.96 -1.36 -12.18
N ASP A 94 8.70 -0.94 -12.07
CA ASP A 94 8.37 0.43 -11.67
C ASP A 94 8.81 0.69 -10.23
N LEU A 95 8.59 -0.29 -9.33
CA LEU A 95 9.07 -0.23 -7.95
C LEU A 95 10.60 -0.17 -7.88
N ASP A 96 11.31 -0.97 -8.69
CA ASP A 96 12.78 -0.92 -8.74
C ASP A 96 13.30 0.47 -9.15
N VAL A 97 12.66 1.11 -10.14
CA VAL A 97 13.02 2.47 -10.57
C VAL A 97 12.75 3.49 -9.46
N ILE A 98 11.58 3.42 -8.80
CA ILE A 98 11.22 4.34 -7.71
C ILE A 98 12.22 4.22 -6.56
N PHE A 99 12.46 3.01 -6.06
CA PHE A 99 13.35 2.78 -4.91
C PHE A 99 14.81 3.11 -5.24
N SER A 100 15.29 2.74 -6.43
CA SER A 100 16.66 3.11 -6.85
C SER A 100 16.83 4.63 -6.95
N SER A 101 15.82 5.36 -7.41
CA SER A 101 15.85 6.83 -7.50
C SER A 101 15.84 7.49 -6.11
N ALA A 102 15.29 6.79 -5.11
CA ALA A 102 15.29 7.18 -3.70
C ALA A 102 16.52 6.69 -2.91
N ASN A 103 17.58 6.23 -3.59
CA ASN A 103 18.82 5.68 -3.00
C ASN A 103 18.65 4.39 -2.18
N TYR A 104 17.60 3.60 -2.43
CA TYR A 104 17.49 2.25 -1.88
C TYR A 104 18.17 1.22 -2.78
N ALA A 105 18.72 0.17 -2.17
CA ALA A 105 19.26 -0.98 -2.86
C ALA A 105 18.33 -2.18 -2.68
N LYS A 106 18.00 -2.87 -3.77
CA LYS A 106 17.26 -4.13 -3.72
C LYS A 106 18.17 -5.24 -3.21
N VAL A 107 17.76 -5.91 -2.13
CA VAL A 107 18.56 -6.96 -1.49
C VAL A 107 18.07 -8.37 -1.83
N ALA A 108 16.75 -8.57 -1.96
CA ALA A 108 16.15 -9.86 -2.24
C ALA A 108 14.79 -9.74 -2.93
N VAL A 109 14.33 -10.86 -3.51
CA VAL A 109 12.95 -11.12 -3.91
C VAL A 109 12.59 -12.47 -3.28
N LEU A 110 11.46 -12.52 -2.59
CA LEU A 110 11.02 -13.69 -1.82
C LEU A 110 9.88 -14.42 -2.54
#